data_AF-A0A8T4V006-F1
#
_entry.id   AF-A0A8T4V006-F1
#
_cell.length_a   1.000
_cell.length_b   1.000
_cell.length_c   1.000
_cell.angle_alpha   90.00
_cell.angle_beta   90.00
_cell.angle_gamma   90.00
#
_symmetry.space_group_name_H-M   'P 1'
#
loop_
_entity.id
_entity.type
_entity.pdbx_description
1 polymer ?
#
loop_
_entity_poly.entity_id
_entity_poly.type
_entity_poly.pdbx_seq_one_letter_code
_entity_poly.pdbx_strand_id
1 'polypeptide(L)'
;MLFLTAGLLFVVKSVTTEKAETEREVIVESSEFNSINLFINHCLEKTSNEGLQFVSFRGGYYHVPEPAEDQIFVKIPYYFDLGQKHFPTKEDIADQIGLYIEDNMKTCLNDFVVFKDQGFHFVEEEMNADVQLGKTVRVELDYPLQTQKAESIKEFREFSYLLPVNFEHIYSIIDQTVFEQEKNVNFVPLGHLSAASQENDFTFEVSYLDDDVVVYSYLFEQYRIDRKEYVFVFANRYDWPELAATEELDYAQEVHDQRCLVGDICSYNLNIYQDPFRFEDYTVIFNISAQGKIEFTPQQKDVGTHNILVRVSDSPGKEKFLSFALNIESLAEKPELKIIPSQEAAVNQEFTYQVQLEKVMGGVVFSDDTDLFDIDETGLITFTPTAEAVGFHIVEITVQKGELTDTKWMYLTVLNTVQNEE
;
A
#
# COMPACT_ATOMS: atom_id res chain seq x y z
N MET A 1 -56.15 -12.36 -67.06
CA MET A 1 -56.24 -12.31 -65.58
C MET A 1 -54.83 -12.51 -65.02
N LEU A 2 -53.94 -11.53 -65.17
CA LEU A 2 -52.51 -11.68 -64.85
C LEU A 2 -51.83 -10.30 -64.72
N PHE A 3 -52.32 -9.45 -63.82
CA PHE A 3 -51.63 -8.21 -63.42
C PHE A 3 -51.85 -7.81 -61.94
N LEU A 4 -52.56 -8.60 -61.14
CA LEU A 4 -52.89 -8.25 -59.74
C LEU A 4 -51.94 -8.85 -58.69
N THR A 5 -51.05 -9.77 -59.06
CA THR A 5 -50.17 -10.45 -58.10
C THR A 5 -48.78 -9.81 -57.96
N ALA A 6 -48.30 -9.07 -58.96
CA ALA A 6 -47.00 -8.40 -58.90
C ALA A 6 -47.02 -7.11 -58.04
N GLY A 7 -48.15 -6.38 -58.04
CA GLY A 7 -48.30 -5.15 -57.24
C GLY A 7 -48.35 -5.40 -55.73
N LEU A 8 -48.93 -6.53 -55.29
CA LEU A 8 -49.03 -6.87 -53.86
C LEU A 8 -47.66 -7.27 -53.28
N LEU A 9 -46.84 -8.02 -54.04
CA LEU A 9 -45.51 -8.45 -53.62
C LEU A 9 -44.53 -7.28 -53.51
N PHE A 10 -44.64 -6.26 -54.38
CA PHE A 10 -43.76 -5.09 -54.35
C PHE A 10 -44.11 -4.15 -53.17
N VAL A 11 -45.39 -3.97 -52.87
CA VAL A 11 -45.86 -3.17 -51.72
C VAL A 11 -45.53 -3.86 -50.39
N VAL A 12 -45.65 -5.19 -50.30
CA VAL A 12 -45.26 -5.92 -49.08
C VAL A 12 -43.75 -5.85 -48.85
N LYS A 13 -42.93 -5.92 -49.92
CA LYS A 13 -41.47 -5.71 -49.82
C LYS A 13 -41.12 -4.28 -49.40
N SER A 14 -41.72 -3.25 -50.00
CA SER A 14 -41.39 -1.85 -49.64
C SER A 14 -41.77 -1.53 -48.20
N VAL A 15 -42.97 -1.94 -47.76
CA VAL A 15 -43.45 -1.71 -46.38
C VAL A 15 -42.62 -2.46 -45.33
N THR A 16 -42.12 -3.67 -45.65
CA THR A 16 -41.24 -4.40 -44.72
C THR A 16 -39.82 -3.83 -44.66
N THR A 17 -39.33 -3.22 -45.75
CA THR A 17 -38.00 -2.58 -45.77
C THR A 17 -38.03 -1.26 -45.00
N GLU A 18 -39.05 -0.42 -45.22
CA GLU A 18 -39.28 0.83 -44.47
C GLU A 18 -39.39 0.58 -42.96
N LYS A 19 -40.16 -0.45 -42.55
CA LYS A 19 -40.33 -0.77 -41.13
C LYS A 19 -39.04 -1.27 -40.47
N ALA A 20 -38.26 -2.08 -41.18
CA ALA A 20 -36.97 -2.58 -40.70
C ALA A 20 -35.89 -1.48 -40.66
N GLU A 21 -35.90 -0.53 -41.61
CA GLU A 21 -35.04 0.66 -41.59
C GLU A 21 -35.41 1.58 -40.43
N THR A 22 -36.71 1.85 -40.23
CA THR A 22 -37.19 2.67 -39.10
C THR A 22 -36.89 2.01 -37.74
N GLU A 23 -37.11 0.70 -37.58
CA GLU A 23 -36.74 -0.02 -36.34
C GLU A 23 -35.22 -0.02 -36.13
N ARG A 24 -34.41 -0.14 -37.19
CA ARG A 24 -32.94 -0.10 -37.09
C ARG A 24 -32.43 1.30 -36.76
N GLU A 25 -33.03 2.35 -37.30
CA GLU A 25 -32.70 3.75 -37.03
C GLU A 25 -33.02 4.10 -35.57
N VAL A 26 -34.19 3.69 -35.06
CA VAL A 26 -34.57 3.84 -33.64
C VAL A 26 -33.64 3.06 -32.70
N ILE A 27 -33.22 1.84 -33.07
CA ILE A 27 -32.26 1.05 -32.27
C ILE A 27 -30.88 1.70 -32.25
N VAL A 28 -30.39 2.18 -33.39
CA VAL A 28 -29.09 2.87 -33.49
C VAL A 28 -29.11 4.17 -32.68
N GLU A 29 -30.14 4.99 -32.85
CA GLU A 29 -30.36 6.23 -32.09
C GLU A 29 -30.37 5.98 -30.58
N SER A 30 -31.11 4.96 -30.12
CA SER A 30 -31.14 4.57 -28.69
C SER A 30 -29.77 4.12 -28.17
N SER A 31 -28.92 3.51 -29.01
CA SER A 31 -27.58 3.06 -28.64
C SER A 31 -26.56 4.20 -28.57
N GLU A 32 -26.69 5.21 -29.45
CA GLU A 32 -25.77 6.36 -29.48
C GLU A 32 -25.98 7.28 -28.28
N PHE A 33 -27.24 7.60 -27.92
CA PHE A 33 -27.54 8.36 -26.69
C PHE A 33 -27.16 7.59 -25.42
N ASN A 34 -27.26 6.25 -25.42
CA ASN A 34 -26.79 5.43 -24.30
C ASN A 34 -25.25 5.52 -24.12
N SER A 35 -24.50 5.71 -25.20
CA SER A 35 -23.04 5.87 -25.14
C SER A 35 -22.62 7.18 -24.45
N ILE A 36 -23.42 8.25 -24.60
CA ILE A 36 -23.22 9.52 -23.87
C ILE A 36 -23.44 9.30 -22.37
N ASN A 37 -24.53 8.62 -21.99
CA ASN A 37 -24.81 8.30 -20.58
C ASN A 37 -23.70 7.46 -19.96
N LEU A 38 -23.20 6.44 -20.66
CA LEU A 38 -22.07 5.63 -20.20
C LEU A 38 -20.79 6.46 -20.04
N PHE A 39 -20.54 7.39 -20.96
CA PHE A 39 -19.38 8.29 -20.88
C PHE A 39 -19.45 9.21 -19.65
N ILE A 40 -20.60 9.83 -19.38
CA ILE A 40 -20.80 10.67 -18.20
C ILE A 40 -20.64 9.84 -16.92
N ASN A 41 -21.25 8.65 -16.85
CA ASN A 41 -21.09 7.77 -15.68
C ASN A 41 -19.63 7.35 -15.46
N HIS A 42 -18.87 7.08 -16.53
CA HIS A 42 -17.46 6.76 -16.43
C HIS A 42 -16.64 7.95 -15.91
N CYS A 43 -16.94 9.16 -16.39
CA CYS A 43 -16.30 10.36 -15.86
C CYS A 43 -16.63 10.59 -14.38
N LEU A 44 -17.89 10.41 -13.98
CA LEU A 44 -18.31 10.52 -12.59
C LEU A 44 -17.61 9.48 -11.70
N GLU A 45 -17.54 8.23 -12.14
CA GLU A 45 -16.78 7.17 -11.45
C GLU A 45 -15.32 7.59 -11.24
N LYS A 46 -14.66 8.03 -12.32
CA LYS A 46 -13.25 8.42 -12.29
C LYS A 46 -13.01 9.60 -11.33
N THR A 47 -13.75 10.69 -11.49
CA THR A 47 -13.56 11.90 -10.69
C THR A 47 -13.96 11.69 -9.23
N SER A 48 -14.94 10.84 -8.96
CA SER A 48 -15.31 10.46 -7.59
C SER A 48 -14.20 9.65 -6.90
N ASN A 49 -13.63 8.67 -7.60
CA ASN A 49 -12.52 7.85 -7.09
C ASN A 49 -11.28 8.70 -6.83
N GLU A 50 -10.88 9.52 -7.81
CA GLU A 50 -9.73 10.42 -7.69
C GLU A 50 -9.96 11.49 -6.61
N GLY A 51 -11.18 12.06 -6.54
CA GLY A 51 -11.53 13.09 -5.57
C GLY A 51 -11.51 12.58 -4.14
N LEU A 52 -12.10 11.42 -3.88
CA LEU A 52 -12.08 10.83 -2.55
C LEU A 52 -10.62 10.53 -2.11
N GLN A 53 -9.78 9.96 -2.98
CA GLN A 53 -8.37 9.72 -2.66
C GLN A 53 -7.59 11.02 -2.43
N PHE A 54 -7.73 11.99 -3.33
CA PHE A 54 -6.98 13.24 -3.29
C PHE A 54 -7.32 14.09 -2.07
N VAL A 55 -8.61 14.24 -1.76
CA VAL A 55 -9.08 15.01 -0.61
C VAL A 55 -8.67 14.33 0.70
N SER A 56 -8.74 13.00 0.77
CA SER A 56 -8.34 12.24 1.97
C SER A 56 -6.83 12.28 2.22
N PHE A 57 -6.03 12.23 1.15
CA PHE A 57 -4.58 12.43 1.23
C PHE A 57 -4.19 13.86 1.63
N ARG A 58 -5.13 14.81 1.61
CA ARG A 58 -4.95 16.21 2.04
C ARG A 58 -5.81 16.55 3.24
N GLY A 59 -6.04 15.57 4.11
CA GLY A 59 -6.72 15.75 5.40
C GLY A 59 -8.14 16.29 5.26
N GLY A 60 -8.86 15.85 4.24
CA GLY A 60 -10.25 16.23 4.04
C GLY A 60 -10.46 17.51 3.23
N TYR A 61 -9.41 18.09 2.60
CA TYR A 61 -9.55 19.33 1.84
C TYR A 61 -9.05 19.25 0.39
N TYR A 62 -9.85 19.77 -0.54
CA TYR A 62 -9.42 20.12 -1.89
C TYR A 62 -8.71 21.49 -1.88
N HIS A 63 -9.23 22.44 -1.10
CA HIS A 63 -8.64 23.73 -0.80
C HIS A 63 -8.27 23.77 0.69
N VAL A 64 -7.01 23.45 0.99
CA VAL A 64 -6.51 23.37 2.38
C VAL A 64 -6.45 24.77 2.99
N PRO A 65 -7.12 25.01 4.14
CA PRO A 65 -7.08 26.30 4.83
C PRO A 65 -5.72 26.54 5.51
N GLU A 66 -5.41 27.82 5.77
CA GLU A 66 -4.27 28.20 6.62
C GLU A 66 -4.66 28.23 8.11
N PRO A 67 -3.77 27.86 9.04
CA PRO A 67 -2.39 27.39 8.80
C PRO A 67 -2.34 25.93 8.36
N ALA A 68 -1.36 25.59 7.53
CA ALA A 68 -1.11 24.23 7.08
C ALA A 68 0.38 24.01 6.79
N GLU A 69 0.76 22.73 6.76
CA GLU A 69 2.12 22.29 6.45
C GLU A 69 2.32 22.21 4.93
N ASP A 70 3.36 22.87 4.43
CA ASP A 70 3.70 22.92 3.00
C ASP A 70 4.85 21.94 2.71
N GLN A 71 4.51 20.73 2.26
CA GLN A 71 5.49 19.77 1.76
C GLN A 71 5.74 19.93 0.26
N ILE A 72 6.82 19.30 -0.21
CA ILE A 72 7.15 19.22 -1.64
C ILE A 72 5.95 18.61 -2.42
N PHE A 73 5.22 19.48 -3.13
CA PHE A 73 4.04 19.20 -3.95
C PHE A 73 2.70 18.91 -3.23
N VAL A 74 2.63 18.96 -1.90
CA VAL A 74 1.40 18.64 -1.15
C VAL A 74 1.27 19.55 0.07
N LYS A 75 0.07 20.09 0.26
CA LYS A 75 -0.28 20.89 1.44
C LYS A 75 -1.15 20.06 2.38
N ILE A 76 -0.77 19.97 3.65
CA ILE A 76 -1.40 19.11 4.66
C ILE A 76 -1.99 19.99 5.77
N PRO A 77 -3.30 19.88 6.09
CA PRO A 77 -3.90 20.68 7.16
C PRO A 77 -3.40 20.24 8.53
N TYR A 78 -3.32 21.19 9.46
CA TYR A 78 -3.23 20.84 10.87
C TYR A 78 -4.60 20.47 11.40
N TYR A 79 -4.76 19.29 11.98
CA TYR A 79 -5.94 18.92 12.75
C TYR A 79 -5.85 19.39 14.20
N PHE A 80 -4.61 19.54 14.66
CA PHE A 80 -4.28 20.12 15.94
C PHE A 80 -3.13 21.10 15.77
N ASP A 81 -3.32 22.36 16.11
CA ASP A 81 -2.32 23.41 15.99
C ASP A 81 -2.13 24.13 17.32
N LEU A 82 -0.99 23.90 17.98
CA LEU A 82 -0.61 24.57 19.23
C LEU A 82 -1.73 24.55 20.29
N GLY A 83 -2.35 23.38 20.47
CA GLY A 83 -3.46 23.21 21.42
C GLY A 83 -4.86 23.43 20.85
N GLN A 84 -5.00 23.89 19.60
CA GLN A 84 -6.29 24.20 18.99
C GLN A 84 -6.72 23.13 17.98
N LYS A 85 -7.97 22.67 18.11
CA LYS A 85 -8.56 21.69 17.20
C LYS A 85 -9.10 22.34 15.93
N HIS A 86 -8.68 21.80 14.79
CA HIS A 86 -9.06 22.23 13.44
C HIS A 86 -9.56 21.05 12.57
N PHE A 87 -9.92 19.94 13.22
CA PHE A 87 -10.46 18.77 12.55
C PHE A 87 -11.79 19.08 11.83
N PRO A 88 -11.88 18.90 10.50
CA PRO A 88 -13.09 19.19 9.72
C PRO A 88 -14.27 18.29 10.07
N THR A 89 -15.48 18.80 9.87
CA THR A 89 -16.68 17.97 9.95
C THR A 89 -16.82 17.10 8.70
N LYS A 90 -17.63 16.03 8.78
CA LYS A 90 -17.97 15.23 7.58
C LYS A 90 -18.65 16.06 6.48
N GLU A 91 -19.41 17.09 6.84
CA GLU A 91 -20.05 17.99 5.87
C GLU A 91 -18.99 18.81 5.14
N ASP A 92 -18.01 19.38 5.87
CA ASP A 92 -16.89 20.09 5.24
C ASP A 92 -16.11 19.20 4.26
N ILE A 93 -15.81 17.95 4.64
CA ILE A 93 -15.08 17.02 3.77
C ILE A 93 -15.92 16.64 2.55
N ALA A 94 -17.23 16.43 2.71
CA ALA A 94 -18.14 16.12 1.62
C ALA A 94 -18.17 17.26 0.58
N ASP A 95 -18.29 18.50 1.04
CA ASP A 95 -18.26 19.70 0.19
C ASP A 95 -16.94 19.79 -0.58
N GLN A 96 -15.80 19.49 0.07
CA GLN A 96 -14.49 19.50 -0.58
C GLN A 96 -14.37 18.43 -1.67
N ILE A 97 -14.96 17.25 -1.47
CA ILE A 97 -15.02 16.20 -2.51
C ILE A 97 -15.93 16.63 -3.66
N GLY A 98 -17.09 17.23 -3.36
CA GLY A 98 -18.01 17.78 -4.36
C GLY A 98 -17.33 18.79 -5.27
N LEU A 99 -16.64 19.77 -4.68
CA LEU A 99 -15.86 20.78 -5.42
C LEU A 99 -14.80 20.15 -6.33
N TYR A 100 -14.06 19.15 -5.83
CA TYR A 100 -13.08 18.42 -6.65
C TYR A 100 -13.76 17.77 -7.87
N ILE A 101 -14.90 17.11 -7.63
CA ILE A 101 -15.64 16.41 -8.69
C ILE A 101 -16.09 17.41 -9.75
N GLU A 102 -16.71 18.51 -9.38
CA GLU A 102 -17.21 19.54 -10.30
C GLU A 102 -16.11 20.15 -11.18
N ASP A 103 -14.94 20.45 -10.59
CA ASP A 103 -13.79 21.02 -11.30
C ASP A 103 -13.19 20.02 -12.30
N ASN A 104 -13.03 18.75 -11.88
CA ASN A 104 -12.37 17.74 -12.68
C ASN A 104 -13.32 17.06 -13.69
N MET A 105 -14.64 17.11 -13.45
CA MET A 105 -15.64 16.57 -14.35
C MET A 105 -15.63 17.31 -15.70
N LYS A 106 -15.49 18.64 -15.68
CA LYS A 106 -15.35 19.46 -16.90
C LYS A 106 -14.17 19.02 -17.74
N THR A 107 -13.04 18.73 -17.09
CA THR A 107 -11.83 18.24 -17.75
C THR A 107 -12.01 16.83 -18.29
N CYS A 108 -12.68 15.94 -17.55
CA CYS A 108 -12.95 14.57 -17.99
C CYS A 108 -13.88 14.52 -19.20
N LEU A 109 -14.98 15.29 -19.16
CA LEU A 109 -15.95 15.38 -20.25
C LEU A 109 -15.32 15.98 -21.51
N ASN A 110 -14.28 16.81 -21.34
CA ASN A 110 -13.50 17.41 -22.42
C ASN A 110 -14.40 18.04 -23.49
N ASP A 111 -15.38 18.83 -23.04
CA ASP A 111 -16.35 19.53 -23.89
C ASP A 111 -17.07 18.61 -24.91
N PHE A 112 -17.20 17.31 -24.58
CA PHE A 112 -17.78 16.27 -25.43
C PHE A 112 -17.24 16.22 -26.87
N VAL A 113 -15.98 16.62 -27.10
CA VAL A 113 -15.40 16.75 -28.46
C VAL A 113 -15.65 15.49 -29.32
N VAL A 114 -15.46 14.30 -28.74
CA VAL A 114 -15.65 13.01 -29.43
C VAL A 114 -17.09 12.82 -29.95
N PHE A 115 -18.10 13.34 -29.25
CA PHE A 115 -19.51 13.27 -29.66
C PHE A 115 -19.88 14.44 -30.57
N LYS A 116 -19.32 15.63 -30.34
CA LYS A 116 -19.51 16.79 -31.24
C LYS A 116 -19.03 16.47 -32.66
N ASP A 117 -17.90 15.77 -32.79
CA ASP A 117 -17.37 15.27 -34.08
C ASP A 117 -18.30 14.26 -34.79
N GLN A 118 -19.21 13.62 -34.05
CA GLN A 118 -20.23 12.70 -34.57
C GLN A 118 -21.56 13.40 -34.89
N GLY A 119 -21.61 14.73 -34.78
CA GLY A 119 -22.79 15.56 -35.08
C GLY A 119 -23.70 15.85 -33.88
N PHE A 120 -23.31 15.48 -32.66
CA PHE A 120 -24.07 15.85 -31.46
C PHE A 120 -23.86 17.32 -31.09
N HIS A 121 -24.93 17.94 -30.61
CA HIS A 121 -24.93 19.30 -30.07
C HIS A 121 -25.37 19.23 -28.63
N PHE A 122 -24.73 20.01 -27.75
CA PHE A 122 -24.95 19.97 -26.31
C PHE A 122 -25.32 21.37 -25.81
N VAL A 123 -26.30 21.42 -24.91
CA VAL A 123 -26.65 22.59 -24.10
C VAL A 123 -26.50 22.17 -22.65
N GLU A 124 -25.53 22.76 -21.97
CA GLU A 124 -25.10 22.39 -20.63
C GLU A 124 -25.52 23.48 -19.64
N GLU A 125 -26.03 23.08 -18.48
CA GLU A 125 -26.21 23.96 -17.31
C GLU A 125 -25.12 23.68 -16.26
N GLU A 126 -25.12 24.47 -15.19
CA GLU A 126 -24.18 24.28 -14.07
C GLU A 126 -24.44 22.92 -13.40
N MET A 127 -23.35 22.19 -13.13
CA MET A 127 -23.39 20.92 -12.44
C MET A 127 -23.18 21.13 -10.94
N ASN A 128 -23.86 20.31 -10.12
CA ASN A 128 -23.72 20.32 -8.67
C ASN A 128 -23.57 18.89 -8.15
N ALA A 129 -22.51 18.62 -7.38
CA ALA A 129 -22.22 17.33 -6.79
C ALA A 129 -22.56 17.32 -5.29
N ASP A 130 -23.52 16.49 -4.88
CA ASP A 130 -23.82 16.17 -3.47
C ASP A 130 -23.08 14.90 -3.05
N VAL A 131 -22.34 14.96 -1.95
CA VAL A 131 -21.55 13.85 -1.44
C VAL A 131 -22.00 13.48 -0.03
N GLN A 132 -22.30 12.20 0.19
CA GLN A 132 -22.75 11.69 1.48
C GLN A 132 -21.74 10.69 2.03
N LEU A 133 -21.13 11.03 3.16
CA LEU A 133 -20.09 10.24 3.83
C LEU A 133 -20.69 9.35 4.93
N GLY A 134 -21.01 8.10 4.56
CA GLY A 134 -21.53 7.07 5.47
C GLY A 134 -20.75 5.76 5.43
N LYS A 135 -21.44 4.64 5.64
CA LYS A 135 -20.90 3.27 5.45
C LYS A 135 -20.51 2.94 4.01
N THR A 136 -21.02 3.73 3.10
CA THR A 136 -20.70 3.77 1.68
C THR A 136 -20.72 5.24 1.32
N VAL A 137 -19.74 5.69 0.54
CA VAL A 137 -19.74 7.06 0.04
C VAL A 137 -20.66 7.10 -1.17
N ARG A 138 -21.66 7.98 -1.12
CA ARG A 138 -22.59 8.21 -2.21
C ARG A 138 -22.31 9.56 -2.82
N VAL A 139 -22.17 9.59 -4.15
CA VAL A 139 -22.04 10.81 -4.93
C VAL A 139 -23.27 10.91 -5.82
N GLU A 140 -23.99 12.02 -5.73
CA GLU A 140 -25.12 12.38 -6.58
C GLU A 140 -24.75 13.64 -7.36
N LEU A 141 -24.83 13.57 -8.69
CA LEU A 141 -24.54 14.69 -9.59
C LEU A 141 -25.83 15.14 -10.25
N ASP A 142 -26.26 16.37 -9.97
CA ASP A 142 -27.27 17.08 -10.77
C ASP A 142 -26.52 17.83 -11.88
N TYR A 143 -26.58 17.30 -13.09
CA TYR A 143 -25.97 17.88 -14.28
C TYR A 143 -26.99 17.93 -15.42
N PRO A 144 -27.82 18.99 -15.48
CA PRO A 144 -28.81 19.18 -16.53
C PRO A 144 -28.11 19.37 -17.88
N LEU A 145 -28.33 18.42 -18.78
CA LEU A 145 -27.70 18.35 -20.09
C LEU A 145 -28.73 17.99 -21.14
N GLN A 146 -28.92 18.88 -22.11
CA GLN A 146 -29.70 18.57 -23.31
C GLN A 146 -28.74 18.25 -24.46
N THR A 147 -28.97 17.12 -25.13
CA THR A 147 -28.23 16.72 -26.32
C THR A 147 -29.16 16.57 -27.51
N GLN A 148 -28.68 16.99 -28.68
CA GLN A 148 -29.42 16.92 -29.93
C GLN A 148 -28.55 16.29 -31.03
N LYS A 149 -29.16 15.42 -31.83
CA LYS A 149 -28.59 14.94 -33.11
C LYS A 149 -29.72 14.83 -34.13
N ALA A 150 -29.58 15.51 -35.26
CA ALA A 150 -30.66 15.66 -36.24
C ALA A 150 -31.96 16.20 -35.58
N GLU A 151 -33.07 15.46 -35.66
CA GLU A 151 -34.38 15.84 -35.07
C GLU A 151 -34.56 15.31 -33.62
N SER A 152 -33.63 14.48 -33.15
CA SER A 152 -33.73 13.78 -31.88
C SER A 152 -33.11 14.58 -30.75
N ILE A 153 -33.87 14.76 -29.67
CA ILE A 153 -33.45 15.46 -28.46
C ILE A 153 -33.54 14.50 -27.28
N LYS A 154 -32.50 14.50 -26.45
CA LYS A 154 -32.46 13.75 -25.21
C LYS A 154 -31.97 14.64 -24.07
N GLU A 155 -32.57 14.47 -22.91
CA GLU A 155 -32.17 15.15 -21.68
C GLU A 155 -31.56 14.14 -20.71
N PHE A 156 -30.46 14.55 -20.09
CA PHE A 156 -29.83 13.91 -18.95
C PHE A 156 -29.80 14.89 -17.79
N ARG A 157 -29.79 14.36 -16.57
CA ARG A 157 -29.82 15.20 -15.37
C ARG A 157 -29.15 14.55 -14.18
N GLU A 158 -29.71 13.45 -13.71
CA GLU A 158 -29.27 12.82 -12.47
C GLU A 158 -28.31 11.66 -12.77
N PHE A 159 -27.15 11.71 -12.11
CA PHE A 159 -26.16 10.64 -12.13
C PHE A 159 -25.76 10.29 -10.70
N SER A 160 -25.38 9.05 -10.45
CA SER A 160 -24.99 8.62 -9.12
C SER A 160 -23.89 7.57 -9.16
N TYR A 161 -22.96 7.65 -8.22
CA TYR A 161 -21.90 6.65 -8.03
C TYR A 161 -21.76 6.30 -6.55
N LEU A 162 -21.41 5.03 -6.28
CA LEU A 162 -21.22 4.51 -4.93
C LEU A 162 -19.79 3.99 -4.78
N LEU A 163 -19.04 4.56 -3.85
CA LEU A 163 -17.70 4.10 -3.53
C LEU A 163 -17.76 3.14 -2.33
N PRO A 164 -17.10 1.97 -2.41
CA PRO A 164 -17.14 0.94 -1.36
C PRO A 164 -16.20 1.29 -0.18
N VAL A 165 -16.27 2.53 0.32
CA VAL A 165 -15.48 3.03 1.44
C VAL A 165 -16.41 3.32 2.62
N ASN A 166 -16.13 2.72 3.77
CA ASN A 166 -16.83 3.02 5.01
C ASN A 166 -16.20 4.25 5.67
N PHE A 167 -16.50 5.43 5.12
CA PHE A 167 -15.95 6.69 5.60
C PHE A 167 -16.41 7.00 7.04
N GLU A 168 -17.60 6.55 7.44
CA GLU A 168 -18.08 6.69 8.82
C GLU A 168 -17.13 6.01 9.82
N HIS A 169 -16.64 4.81 9.50
CA HIS A 169 -15.66 4.11 10.31
C HIS A 169 -14.33 4.87 10.36
N ILE A 170 -13.78 5.26 9.21
CA ILE A 170 -12.52 6.02 9.12
C ILE A 170 -12.59 7.30 9.94
N TYR A 171 -13.64 8.09 9.73
CA TYR A 171 -13.85 9.36 10.44
C TYR A 171 -13.92 9.14 11.96
N SER A 172 -14.57 8.07 12.42
CA SER A 172 -14.66 7.77 13.86
C SER A 172 -13.30 7.48 14.49
N ILE A 173 -12.41 6.77 13.79
CA ILE A 173 -11.05 6.47 14.27
C ILE A 173 -10.24 7.76 14.40
N ILE A 174 -10.32 8.63 13.39
CA ILE A 174 -9.61 9.91 13.36
C ILE A 174 -10.17 10.84 14.45
N ASP A 175 -11.49 10.94 14.58
CA ASP A 175 -12.14 11.75 15.63
C ASP A 175 -11.74 11.29 17.03
N GLN A 176 -11.65 9.98 17.28
CA GLN A 176 -11.12 9.44 18.54
C GLN A 176 -9.65 9.79 18.74
N THR A 177 -8.83 9.73 17.70
CA THR A 177 -7.41 10.15 17.78
C THR A 177 -7.30 11.62 18.18
N VAL A 178 -8.06 12.49 17.51
CA VAL A 178 -8.08 13.93 17.80
C VAL A 178 -8.62 14.16 19.21
N PHE A 179 -9.64 13.43 19.65
CA PHE A 179 -10.15 13.50 21.02
C PHE A 179 -9.12 13.07 22.07
N GLU A 180 -8.34 12.01 21.82
CA GLU A 180 -7.23 11.64 22.70
C GLU A 180 -6.13 12.70 22.72
N GLN A 181 -5.87 13.34 21.57
CA GLN A 181 -4.92 14.44 21.45
C GLN A 181 -5.33 15.64 22.32
N GLU A 182 -6.62 15.97 22.38
CA GLU A 182 -7.16 17.05 23.21
C GLU A 182 -6.89 16.84 24.72
N LYS A 183 -6.74 15.59 25.18
CA LYS A 183 -6.44 15.30 26.59
C LYS A 183 -4.99 15.63 26.96
N ASN A 184 -4.06 15.43 26.03
CA ASN A 184 -2.64 15.69 26.20
C ASN A 184 -2.11 16.45 25.00
N VAL A 185 -2.35 17.76 24.97
CA VAL A 185 -2.15 18.64 23.80
C VAL A 185 -0.74 18.62 23.20
N ASN A 186 0.28 18.25 23.98
CA ASN A 186 1.68 18.21 23.58
C ASN A 186 2.24 16.77 23.56
N PHE A 187 1.41 15.76 23.33
CA PHE A 187 1.86 14.36 23.26
C PHE A 187 1.32 13.66 22.01
N VAL A 188 2.20 13.00 21.26
CA VAL A 188 1.81 12.12 20.14
C VAL A 188 1.18 10.85 20.72
N PRO A 189 -0.10 10.54 20.46
CA PRO A 189 -0.82 9.48 21.15
C PRO A 189 -0.51 8.06 20.60
N LEU A 190 0.77 7.70 20.47
CA LEU A 190 1.24 6.45 19.86
C LEU A 190 0.62 5.18 20.46
N GLY A 191 0.40 5.16 21.77
CA GLY A 191 -0.24 4.04 22.46
C GLY A 191 -1.71 3.86 22.04
N HIS A 192 -2.45 4.96 21.89
CA HIS A 192 -3.82 4.93 21.38
C HIS A 192 -3.84 4.50 19.91
N LEU A 193 -2.95 5.06 19.08
CA LEU A 193 -2.84 4.72 17.66
C LEU A 193 -2.56 3.22 17.46
N SER A 194 -1.62 2.66 18.23
CA SER A 194 -1.29 1.24 18.20
C SER A 194 -2.49 0.35 18.57
N ALA A 195 -3.27 0.72 19.59
CA ALA A 195 -4.46 -0.03 19.97
C ALA A 195 -5.57 0.10 18.92
N ALA A 196 -5.84 1.32 18.45
CA ALA A 196 -6.85 1.60 17.43
C ALA A 196 -6.54 0.86 16.12
N SER A 197 -5.27 0.82 15.70
CA SER A 197 -4.77 0.09 14.54
C SER A 197 -5.13 -1.40 14.59
N GLN A 198 -4.88 -2.06 15.73
CA GLN A 198 -5.23 -3.48 15.90
C GLN A 198 -6.74 -3.71 15.95
N GLU A 199 -7.49 -2.84 16.62
CA GLU A 199 -8.94 -3.00 16.80
C GLU A 199 -9.73 -2.73 15.51
N ASN A 200 -9.22 -1.86 14.65
CA ASN A 200 -9.95 -1.36 13.47
C ASN A 200 -9.29 -1.76 12.13
N ASP A 201 -8.26 -2.61 12.18
CA ASP A 201 -7.59 -3.20 11.01
C ASP A 201 -7.09 -2.14 10.03
N PHE A 202 -6.24 -1.24 10.50
CA PHE A 202 -5.55 -0.26 9.65
C PHE A 202 -4.09 -0.11 10.09
N THR A 203 -3.22 0.28 9.16
CA THR A 203 -1.81 0.59 9.45
C THR A 203 -1.66 2.10 9.57
N PHE A 204 -0.73 2.57 10.39
CA PHE A 204 -0.40 3.99 10.45
C PHE A 204 1.10 4.23 10.43
N GLU A 205 1.48 5.39 9.88
CA GLU A 205 2.82 5.94 9.94
C GLU A 205 2.76 7.30 10.64
N VAL A 206 3.78 7.57 11.47
CA VAL A 206 3.98 8.86 12.13
C VAL A 206 5.35 9.38 11.72
N SER A 207 5.39 10.52 11.05
CA SER A 207 6.61 11.14 10.53
C SER A 207 6.80 12.51 11.18
N TYR A 208 8.00 12.77 11.71
CA TYR A 208 8.38 14.07 12.28
C TYR A 208 9.05 14.87 11.16
N LEU A 209 8.49 16.01 10.80
CA LEU A 209 8.99 16.83 9.68
C LEU A 209 9.88 17.98 10.13
N ASP A 210 9.45 18.66 11.18
CA ASP A 210 10.16 19.72 11.88
C ASP A 210 10.17 19.42 13.39
N ASP A 211 10.81 20.27 14.18
CA ASP A 211 10.92 20.11 15.64
C ASP A 211 9.56 20.08 16.36
N ASP A 212 8.49 20.59 15.74
CA ASP A 212 7.16 20.68 16.32
C ASP A 212 6.03 20.11 15.44
N VAL A 213 6.33 19.63 14.23
CA VAL A 213 5.32 19.14 13.27
C VAL A 213 5.39 17.62 13.10
N VAL A 214 4.25 16.97 13.29
CA VAL A 214 4.07 15.53 13.12
C VAL A 214 2.98 15.24 12.10
N VAL A 215 3.30 14.44 11.10
CA VAL A 215 2.36 13.95 10.09
C VAL A 215 1.92 12.53 10.41
N TYR A 216 0.61 12.32 10.31
CA TYR A 216 -0.06 11.05 10.48
C TYR A 216 -0.55 10.56 9.13
N SER A 217 -0.18 9.35 8.75
CA SER A 217 -0.67 8.69 7.54
C SER A 217 -1.38 7.41 7.92
N TYR A 218 -2.68 7.33 7.69
CA TYR A 218 -3.48 6.15 7.98
C TYR A 218 -3.75 5.39 6.69
N LEU A 219 -3.50 4.09 6.71
CA LEU A 219 -3.55 3.20 5.56
C LEU A 219 -4.61 2.12 5.78
N PHE A 220 -5.63 2.10 4.93
CA PHE A 220 -6.75 1.17 5.00
C PHE A 220 -6.72 0.23 3.79
N GLU A 221 -6.15 -0.96 3.96
CA GLU A 221 -6.03 -1.97 2.90
C GLU A 221 -7.38 -2.57 2.47
N GLN A 222 -8.36 -2.56 3.37
CA GLN A 222 -9.71 -3.09 3.18
C GLN A 222 -10.58 -2.20 2.29
N TYR A 223 -10.23 -0.92 2.14
CA TYR A 223 -10.95 0.04 1.28
C TYR A 223 -10.08 0.32 0.05
N ARG A 224 -10.25 -0.47 -1.01
CA ARG A 224 -9.46 -0.27 -2.25
C ARG A 224 -10.22 0.54 -3.28
N ILE A 225 -9.57 1.57 -3.80
CA ILE A 225 -10.03 2.37 -4.94
C ILE A 225 -9.00 2.20 -6.06
N ASP A 226 -9.43 1.73 -7.23
CA ASP A 226 -8.56 1.45 -8.38
C ASP A 226 -7.33 0.58 -8.05
N ARG A 227 -7.55 -0.44 -7.21
CA ARG A 227 -6.53 -1.39 -6.70
C ARG A 227 -5.44 -0.74 -5.82
N LYS A 228 -5.56 0.53 -5.50
CA LYS A 228 -4.73 1.22 -4.50
C LYS A 228 -5.42 1.16 -3.15
N GLU A 229 -4.62 1.06 -2.10
CA GLU A 229 -5.09 1.24 -0.74
C GLU A 229 -5.60 2.67 -0.51
N TYR A 230 -6.48 2.82 0.47
CA TYR A 230 -7.03 4.12 0.80
C TYR A 230 -6.19 4.77 1.92
N VAL A 231 -5.76 6.00 1.68
CA VAL A 231 -4.84 6.73 2.56
C VAL A 231 -5.51 7.99 3.05
N PHE A 232 -5.37 8.27 4.35
CA PHE A 232 -5.82 9.50 4.98
C PHE A 232 -4.66 10.16 5.71
N VAL A 233 -4.35 11.42 5.38
CA VAL A 233 -3.16 12.11 5.91
C VAL A 233 -3.55 13.43 6.56
N PHE A 234 -3.00 13.72 7.73
CA PHE A 234 -3.14 15.02 8.41
C PHE A 234 -1.91 15.31 9.27
N ALA A 235 -1.73 16.57 9.67
CA ALA A 235 -0.63 16.99 10.52
C ALA A 235 -1.13 17.49 11.88
N ASN A 236 -0.26 17.43 12.89
CA ASN A 236 -0.41 18.18 14.14
C ASN A 236 0.85 18.99 14.37
N ARG A 237 0.69 20.22 14.89
CA ARG A 237 1.78 21.06 15.39
C ARG A 237 1.69 21.20 16.91
N TYR A 238 2.81 20.95 17.58
CA TYR A 238 2.91 20.84 19.03
C TYR A 238 3.63 22.03 19.66
N ASP A 239 3.34 22.31 20.93
CA ASP A 239 4.16 23.23 21.72
C ASP A 239 5.18 22.40 22.52
N TRP A 240 6.33 22.13 21.90
CA TRP A 240 7.46 21.43 22.51
C TRP A 240 8.57 22.42 22.85
N PRO A 241 8.46 23.17 23.95
CA PRO A 241 9.42 24.21 24.31
C PRO A 241 10.82 23.65 24.58
N GLU A 242 10.93 22.37 24.95
CA GLU A 242 12.21 21.66 25.13
C GLU A 242 12.96 21.48 23.81
N LEU A 243 12.21 21.33 22.69
CA LEU A 243 12.76 21.24 21.33
C LEU A 243 12.93 22.65 20.72
N ALA A 244 12.05 23.60 21.07
CA ALA A 244 12.22 25.01 20.68
C ALA A 244 13.42 25.70 21.38
N ALA A 245 13.91 25.16 22.50
CA ALA A 245 15.00 25.72 23.30
C ALA A 245 16.37 25.04 23.09
N THR A 246 16.45 24.00 22.26
CA THR A 246 17.75 23.55 21.77
C THR A 246 18.26 24.55 20.75
N GLU A 247 19.07 25.52 21.20
CA GLU A 247 20.21 25.92 20.37
C GLU A 247 20.94 24.62 20.06
N GLU A 248 20.67 24.04 18.89
CA GLU A 248 21.31 22.82 18.45
C GLU A 248 22.82 22.94 18.67
N LEU A 249 23.41 21.80 18.98
CA LEU A 249 24.85 21.65 18.98
C LEU A 249 25.33 21.75 17.52
N ASP A 250 25.47 22.98 17.01
CA ASP A 250 25.78 23.35 15.60
C ASP A 250 27.17 22.88 15.14
N TYR A 251 27.96 22.31 16.05
CA TYR A 251 29.27 21.76 15.73
C TYR A 251 29.20 20.34 15.17
N ALA A 252 28.04 19.68 15.17
CA ALA A 252 27.98 18.27 14.83
C ALA A 252 28.17 17.99 13.33
N GLN A 253 29.33 17.43 12.94
CA GLN A 253 29.54 16.96 11.58
C GLN A 253 28.75 15.67 11.32
N GLU A 254 28.30 15.49 10.07
CA GLU A 254 27.66 14.25 9.62
C GLU A 254 28.52 13.03 9.97
N VAL A 255 27.92 12.05 10.64
CA VAL A 255 28.56 10.76 10.90
C VAL A 255 28.36 9.88 9.68
N HIS A 256 29.44 9.51 9.02
CA HIS A 256 29.37 8.57 7.91
C HIS A 256 28.97 7.17 8.38
N ASP A 257 28.31 6.43 7.49
CA ASP A 257 28.02 5.02 7.69
C ASP A 257 29.29 4.22 7.99
N GLN A 258 29.18 3.29 8.92
CA GLN A 258 30.28 2.46 9.40
C GLN A 258 30.14 1.05 8.86
N ARG A 259 31.26 0.35 8.74
CA ARG A 259 31.32 -1.02 8.24
C ARG A 259 32.20 -1.88 9.11
N CYS A 260 31.68 -3.06 9.44
CA CYS A 260 32.36 -4.02 10.30
C CYS A 260 32.25 -5.43 9.73
N LEU A 261 33.25 -6.27 9.97
CA LEU A 261 33.23 -7.68 9.62
C LEU A 261 33.02 -8.54 10.88
N VAL A 262 32.21 -9.59 10.76
CA VAL A 262 32.04 -10.60 11.82
C VAL A 262 33.40 -11.15 12.26
N GLY A 263 33.67 -11.10 13.56
CA GLY A 263 34.91 -11.60 14.17
C GLY A 263 36.07 -10.59 14.22
N ASP A 264 35.99 -9.45 13.53
CA ASP A 264 36.99 -8.38 13.63
C ASP A 264 36.69 -7.45 14.82
N ILE A 265 37.73 -6.87 15.41
CA ILE A 265 37.56 -5.79 16.41
C ILE A 265 37.27 -4.50 15.64
N CYS A 266 36.04 -4.03 15.72
CA CYS A 266 35.62 -2.77 15.13
C CYS A 266 35.73 -1.67 16.18
N SER A 267 36.55 -0.67 15.87
CA SER A 267 36.75 0.49 16.71
C SER A 267 36.49 1.77 15.93
N TYR A 268 35.56 2.57 16.46
CA TYR A 268 35.20 3.87 15.92
C TYR A 268 35.36 4.91 17.02
N ASN A 269 35.69 6.14 16.63
CA ASN A 269 35.66 7.27 17.54
C ASN A 269 34.76 8.35 16.95
N LEU A 270 33.60 8.54 17.59
CA LEU A 270 32.64 9.58 17.22
C LEU A 270 32.96 10.93 17.86
N ASN A 271 33.86 10.96 18.86
CA ASN A 271 34.33 12.20 19.44
C ASN A 271 35.50 12.76 18.64
N ILE A 272 35.15 13.59 17.67
CA ILE A 272 36.07 14.38 16.84
C ILE A 272 36.17 15.83 17.31
N TYR A 273 35.50 16.20 18.40
CA TYR A 273 35.44 17.56 18.89
C TYR A 273 36.51 17.87 19.93
N GLN A 274 36.81 19.17 20.12
CA GLN A 274 37.79 19.63 21.12
C GLN A 274 37.18 19.94 22.49
N ASP A 275 35.85 20.09 22.57
CA ASP A 275 35.12 20.36 23.82
C ASP A 275 34.67 19.07 24.51
N PRO A 276 34.40 19.10 25.83
CA PRO A 276 33.96 17.93 26.56
C PRO A 276 32.50 17.59 26.22
N PHE A 277 32.30 16.69 25.27
CA PHE A 277 31.01 16.06 24.99
C PHE A 277 30.87 14.72 25.71
N ARG A 278 29.64 14.37 26.02
CA ARG A 278 29.23 13.07 26.54
C ARG A 278 28.41 12.34 25.49
N PHE A 279 28.78 11.09 25.23
CA PHE A 279 28.10 10.23 24.26
C PHE A 279 27.34 9.11 24.96
N GLU A 280 26.18 8.77 24.42
CA GLU A 280 25.34 7.65 24.84
C GLU A 280 24.68 7.01 23.62
N ASP A 281 24.76 5.70 23.50
CA ASP A 281 24.17 4.97 22.39
C ASP A 281 22.79 4.42 22.77
N TYR A 282 21.97 4.19 21.75
CA TYR A 282 20.68 3.52 21.86
C TYR A 282 20.69 2.25 21.00
N THR A 283 21.71 1.41 21.15
CA THR A 283 21.81 0.13 20.44
C THR A 283 22.13 -1.02 21.39
N VAL A 284 21.74 -2.23 20.98
CA VAL A 284 22.09 -3.46 21.71
C VAL A 284 23.38 -4.11 21.18
N ILE A 285 23.96 -3.57 20.10
CA ILE A 285 25.09 -4.18 19.37
C ILE A 285 26.41 -3.91 20.08
N PHE A 286 26.59 -2.70 20.62
CA PHE A 286 27.80 -2.26 21.30
C PHE A 286 27.43 -1.25 22.38
N ASN A 287 28.39 -0.91 23.25
CA ASN A 287 28.28 0.24 24.13
C ASN A 287 29.27 1.32 23.68
N ILE A 288 28.82 2.56 23.55
CA ILE A 288 29.71 3.72 23.36
C ILE A 288 30.24 4.18 24.72
N SER A 289 31.52 4.53 24.79
CA SER A 289 32.05 5.23 25.96
C SER A 289 31.51 6.65 26.03
N ALA A 290 31.49 7.23 27.23
CA ALA A 290 31.12 8.64 27.42
C ALA A 290 32.01 9.61 26.61
N GLN A 291 33.19 9.17 26.16
CA GLN A 291 34.11 9.93 25.31
C GLN A 291 33.94 9.64 23.81
N GLY A 292 32.88 8.94 23.38
CA GLY A 292 32.57 8.68 21.97
C GLY A 292 33.34 7.53 21.32
N LYS A 293 34.18 6.80 22.07
CA LYS A 293 34.84 5.58 21.57
C LYS A 293 33.87 4.41 21.58
N ILE A 294 33.74 3.73 20.44
CA ILE A 294 33.06 2.45 20.25
C ILE A 294 34.15 1.39 20.02
N GLU A 295 34.02 0.24 20.67
CA GLU A 295 34.89 -0.92 20.45
C GLU A 295 34.12 -2.20 20.74
N PHE A 296 33.90 -3.03 19.72
CA PHE A 296 33.18 -4.30 19.84
C PHE A 296 33.61 -5.28 18.74
N THR A 297 33.20 -6.53 18.88
CA THR A 297 33.41 -7.58 17.89
C THR A 297 32.07 -8.22 17.56
N PRO A 298 31.49 -7.98 16.37
CA PRO A 298 30.20 -8.56 16.03
C PRO A 298 30.28 -10.06 15.82
N GLN A 299 29.17 -10.71 16.10
CA GLN A 299 28.91 -12.12 15.91
C GLN A 299 28.10 -12.34 14.64
N GLN A 300 28.00 -13.60 14.19
CA GLN A 300 27.25 -13.95 12.98
C GLN A 300 25.76 -13.54 13.05
N LYS A 301 25.17 -13.56 14.24
CA LYS A 301 23.80 -13.10 14.49
C LYS A 301 23.60 -11.59 14.30
N ASP A 302 24.69 -10.81 14.33
CA ASP A 302 24.65 -9.36 14.21
C ASP A 302 24.77 -8.92 12.73
N VAL A 303 24.85 -9.86 11.77
CA VAL A 303 24.97 -9.54 10.33
C VAL A 303 23.73 -8.80 9.83
N GLY A 304 23.97 -7.75 9.06
CA GLY A 304 22.94 -6.89 8.50
C GLY A 304 23.29 -5.41 8.64
N THR A 305 22.39 -4.56 8.15
CA THR A 305 22.49 -3.11 8.30
C THR A 305 21.68 -2.65 9.50
N HIS A 306 22.34 -1.94 10.41
CA HIS A 306 21.75 -1.46 11.66
C HIS A 306 21.76 0.06 11.70
N ASN A 307 20.61 0.69 11.87
CA ASN A 307 20.54 2.14 12.05
C ASN A 307 20.83 2.46 13.53
N ILE A 308 21.95 3.12 13.77
CA ILE A 308 22.40 3.46 15.11
C ILE A 308 21.98 4.88 15.43
N LEU A 309 21.41 5.08 16.62
CA LEU A 309 21.15 6.39 17.20
C LEU A 309 22.11 6.62 18.38
N VAL A 310 22.78 7.76 18.40
CA VAL A 310 23.69 8.19 19.47
C VAL A 310 23.30 9.57 19.93
N ARG A 311 23.06 9.74 21.22
CA ARG A 311 22.91 11.05 21.84
C ARG A 311 24.28 11.61 22.20
N VAL A 312 24.47 12.88 21.86
CA VAL A 312 25.62 13.69 22.23
C VAL A 312 25.14 14.84 23.09
N SER A 313 25.74 15.04 24.25
CA SER A 313 25.45 16.17 25.11
C SER A 313 26.69 16.99 25.48
N ASP A 314 26.54 18.31 25.56
CA ASP A 314 27.60 19.22 26.01
C ASP A 314 27.57 19.46 27.52
N SER A 315 28.56 20.20 28.03
CA SER A 315 28.64 20.53 29.46
C SER A 315 27.50 21.43 29.99
N PRO A 316 26.92 22.36 29.20
CA PRO A 316 25.63 22.99 29.51
C PRO A 316 24.40 22.06 29.55
N GLY A 317 24.49 20.84 29.02
CA GLY A 317 23.39 19.88 28.96
C GLY A 317 22.51 20.00 27.72
N LYS A 318 22.97 20.71 26.68
CA LYS A 318 22.34 20.66 25.35
C LYS A 318 22.60 19.30 24.73
N GLU A 319 21.60 18.77 24.02
CA GLU A 319 21.66 17.44 23.44
C GLU A 319 21.44 17.51 21.93
N LYS A 320 22.07 16.59 21.18
CA LYS A 320 21.82 16.35 19.75
C LYS A 320 21.89 14.86 19.49
N PHE A 321 21.06 14.37 18.57
CA PHE A 321 21.06 12.99 18.15
C PHE A 321 21.79 12.84 16.82
N LEU A 322 22.71 11.88 16.76
CA LEU A 322 23.42 11.47 15.56
C LEU A 322 22.89 10.12 15.13
N SER A 323 22.64 9.96 13.84
CA SER A 323 22.31 8.68 13.24
C SER A 323 23.31 8.28 12.18
N PHE A 324 23.60 6.98 12.08
CA PHE A 324 24.40 6.40 11.00
C PHE A 324 24.04 4.93 10.80
N ALA A 325 24.22 4.40 9.59
CA ALA A 325 24.08 2.98 9.35
C ALA A 325 25.39 2.25 9.68
N LEU A 326 25.31 1.18 10.48
CA LEU A 326 26.39 0.23 10.70
C LEU A 326 26.10 -1.03 9.88
N ASN A 327 26.87 -1.23 8.80
CA ASN A 327 26.78 -2.47 8.03
C ASN A 327 27.73 -3.52 8.63
N ILE A 328 27.16 -4.59 9.18
CA ILE A 328 27.91 -5.76 9.65
C ILE A 328 27.83 -6.82 8.56
N GLU A 329 28.96 -7.06 7.91
CA GLU A 329 29.10 -8.04 6.85
C GLU A 329 29.75 -9.32 7.38
N SER A 330 29.42 -10.47 6.79
CA SER A 330 30.08 -11.74 7.08
C SER A 330 30.77 -12.27 5.84
N LEU A 331 31.98 -12.80 6.01
CA LEU A 331 32.70 -13.56 4.99
C LEU A 331 32.27 -15.04 4.96
N ALA A 332 31.35 -15.46 5.85
CA ALA A 332 30.87 -16.83 5.88
C ALA A 332 29.96 -17.10 4.66
N GLU A 333 30.34 -18.11 3.87
CA GLU A 333 29.52 -18.57 2.75
C GLU A 333 28.27 -19.30 3.26
N LYS A 334 27.09 -18.77 2.92
CA LYS A 334 25.78 -19.40 3.19
C LYS A 334 25.65 -20.70 2.37
N PRO A 335 25.16 -21.81 2.95
CA PRO A 335 24.85 -22.99 2.16
C PRO A 335 23.62 -22.70 1.30
N GLU A 336 23.61 -23.15 0.05
CA GLU A 336 22.48 -22.94 -0.88
C GLU A 336 22.06 -24.27 -1.48
N LEU A 337 20.79 -24.63 -1.31
CA LEU A 337 20.18 -25.83 -1.88
C LEU A 337 19.82 -25.60 -3.35
N LYS A 338 20.14 -26.59 -4.19
CA LYS A 338 19.56 -26.67 -5.52
C LYS A 338 18.05 -26.86 -5.43
N ILE A 339 17.33 -26.40 -6.45
CA ILE A 339 15.90 -26.71 -6.58
C ILE A 339 15.70 -28.22 -6.60
N ILE A 340 14.81 -28.70 -5.73
CA ILE A 340 14.41 -30.10 -5.65
C ILE A 340 13.23 -30.31 -6.62
N PRO A 341 13.39 -31.06 -7.72
CA PRO A 341 12.27 -31.34 -8.62
C PRO A 341 11.25 -32.25 -7.93
N SER A 342 10.00 -32.24 -8.39
CA SER A 342 8.97 -33.16 -7.89
C SER A 342 9.43 -34.62 -7.98
N GLN A 343 9.20 -35.37 -6.91
CA GLN A 343 9.64 -36.75 -6.75
C GLN A 343 8.43 -37.70 -6.71
N GLU A 344 8.66 -38.92 -7.16
CA GLU A 344 7.70 -40.01 -7.06
C GLU A 344 8.37 -41.22 -6.38
N ALA A 345 7.66 -41.81 -5.42
CA ALA A 345 8.06 -43.05 -4.75
C ALA A 345 6.91 -44.07 -4.86
N ALA A 346 7.23 -45.36 -4.74
CA ALA A 346 6.25 -46.42 -4.85
C ALA A 346 6.26 -47.30 -3.60
N VAL A 347 5.08 -47.67 -3.09
CA VAL A 347 4.94 -48.50 -1.89
C VAL A 347 5.79 -49.77 -2.00
N ASN A 348 6.48 -50.13 -0.92
CA ASN A 348 7.40 -51.28 -0.83
C ASN A 348 8.59 -51.27 -1.81
N GLN A 349 8.88 -50.14 -2.46
CA GLN A 349 10.09 -49.94 -3.25
C GLN A 349 11.02 -48.95 -2.56
N GLU A 350 12.30 -49.25 -2.51
CA GLU A 350 13.29 -48.32 -1.97
C GLU A 350 13.34 -47.05 -2.82
N PHE A 351 13.15 -45.91 -2.18
CA PHE A 351 13.33 -44.58 -2.75
C PHE A 351 14.64 -44.00 -2.27
N THR A 352 15.38 -43.38 -3.19
CA THR A 352 16.62 -42.68 -2.88
C THR A 352 16.65 -41.32 -3.57
N TYR A 353 17.02 -40.27 -2.82
CA TYR A 353 17.25 -38.95 -3.37
C TYR A 353 18.46 -38.28 -2.71
N GLN A 354 19.36 -37.72 -3.52
CA GLN A 354 20.51 -36.98 -3.03
C GLN A 354 20.20 -35.49 -3.04
N VAL A 355 20.11 -34.89 -1.86
CA VAL A 355 20.04 -33.43 -1.70
C VAL A 355 21.37 -32.83 -2.16
N GLN A 356 21.29 -31.79 -3.01
CA GLN A 356 22.45 -31.15 -3.60
C GLN A 356 22.51 -29.67 -3.24
N LEU A 357 23.72 -29.20 -3.00
CA LEU A 357 24.02 -27.77 -2.87
C LEU A 357 24.48 -27.20 -4.22
N GLU A 358 24.26 -25.91 -4.44
CA GLU A 358 24.78 -25.19 -5.61
C GLU A 358 26.32 -25.24 -5.66
N LYS A 359 26.95 -25.14 -4.48
CA LYS A 359 28.40 -25.27 -4.30
C LYS A 359 28.70 -26.32 -3.23
N VAL A 360 29.66 -27.20 -3.51
CA VAL A 360 30.12 -28.20 -2.53
C VAL A 360 30.74 -27.49 -1.33
N MET A 361 30.21 -27.79 -0.14
CA MET A 361 30.61 -27.15 1.11
C MET A 361 30.70 -28.20 2.23
N GLY A 362 31.75 -28.11 3.05
CA GLY A 362 31.91 -28.95 4.24
C GLY A 362 31.30 -28.32 5.50
N GLY A 363 31.02 -29.16 6.50
CA GLY A 363 30.48 -28.72 7.80
C GLY A 363 29.01 -28.29 7.74
N VAL A 364 28.26 -28.83 6.79
CA VAL A 364 26.82 -28.63 6.68
C VAL A 364 26.07 -29.75 7.39
N VAL A 365 24.86 -29.45 7.87
CA VAL A 365 23.91 -30.41 8.44
C VAL A 365 22.63 -30.31 7.64
N PHE A 366 22.10 -31.44 7.20
CA PHE A 366 20.80 -31.52 6.54
C PHE A 366 19.74 -31.95 7.54
N SER A 367 18.52 -31.45 7.37
CA SER A 367 17.35 -31.85 8.15
C SER A 367 16.08 -31.69 7.33
N ASP A 368 15.02 -32.34 7.76
CA ASP A 368 13.68 -32.26 7.19
C ASP A 368 12.62 -32.05 8.29
N ASP A 369 11.37 -31.82 7.88
CA ASP A 369 10.21 -31.63 8.76
C ASP A 369 9.21 -32.79 8.71
N THR A 370 9.61 -33.98 8.25
CA THR A 370 8.70 -35.13 8.03
C THR A 370 9.06 -36.35 8.85
N ASP A 371 8.05 -37.15 9.21
CA ASP A 371 8.27 -38.46 9.86
C ASP A 371 8.50 -39.59 8.82
N LEU A 372 8.46 -39.29 7.51
CA LEU A 372 8.54 -40.29 6.44
C LEU A 372 9.96 -40.87 6.25
N PHE A 373 10.97 -40.04 6.44
CA PHE A 373 12.38 -40.36 6.24
C PHE A 373 13.23 -39.35 7.01
N ASP A 374 14.49 -39.72 7.27
CA ASP A 374 15.51 -38.79 7.73
C ASP A 374 16.53 -38.55 6.60
N ILE A 375 17.17 -37.38 6.59
CA ILE A 375 18.32 -37.10 5.74
C ILE A 375 19.61 -37.45 6.48
N ASP A 376 20.50 -38.23 5.85
CA ASP A 376 21.80 -38.54 6.46
C ASP A 376 22.80 -37.38 6.40
N GLU A 377 23.96 -37.55 7.04
CA GLU A 377 25.05 -36.56 7.08
C GLU A 377 25.63 -36.20 5.70
N THR A 378 25.38 -37.03 4.68
CA THR A 378 25.80 -36.80 3.28
C THR A 378 24.71 -36.12 2.45
N GLY A 379 23.52 -35.88 3.00
CA GLY A 379 22.37 -35.35 2.28
C GLY A 379 21.58 -36.42 1.53
N LEU A 380 21.80 -37.71 1.82
CA LEU A 380 21.10 -38.80 1.17
C LEU A 380 19.82 -39.13 1.93
N ILE A 381 18.70 -39.07 1.22
CA ILE A 381 17.40 -39.58 1.66
C ILE A 381 17.28 -41.00 1.15
N THR A 382 17.04 -41.96 2.05
CA THR A 382 16.72 -43.34 1.67
C THR A 382 15.61 -43.89 2.56
N PHE A 383 14.51 -44.32 1.96
CA PHE A 383 13.41 -44.94 2.69
C PHE A 383 12.55 -45.84 1.80
N THR A 384 11.72 -46.68 2.41
CA THR A 384 10.75 -47.53 1.71
C THR A 384 9.34 -47.18 2.19
N PRO A 385 8.51 -46.47 1.39
CA PRO A 385 7.18 -46.06 1.83
C PRO A 385 6.26 -47.26 2.06
N THR A 386 5.47 -47.21 3.13
CA THR A 386 4.40 -48.17 3.41
C THR A 386 3.10 -47.75 2.74
N ALA A 387 2.08 -48.62 2.78
CA ALA A 387 0.75 -48.29 2.27
C ALA A 387 0.11 -47.08 2.97
N GLU A 388 0.53 -46.76 4.20
CA GLU A 388 0.05 -45.59 4.95
C GLU A 388 0.62 -44.27 4.42
N ALA A 389 1.79 -44.32 3.76
CA ALA A 389 2.44 -43.15 3.18
C ALA A 389 1.86 -42.74 1.82
N VAL A 390 0.87 -43.46 1.25
CA VAL A 390 0.28 -43.15 -0.06
C VAL A 390 -0.36 -41.77 -0.05
N GLY A 391 0.00 -40.92 -1.00
CA GLY A 391 -0.51 -39.56 -1.10
C GLY A 391 0.52 -38.56 -1.60
N PHE A 392 0.16 -37.27 -1.52
CA PHE A 392 1.02 -36.16 -1.85
C PHE A 392 1.53 -35.50 -0.57
N HIS A 393 2.85 -35.34 -0.47
CA HIS A 393 3.55 -34.78 0.68
C HIS A 393 4.36 -33.55 0.26
N ILE A 394 4.39 -32.56 1.13
CA ILE A 394 5.21 -31.36 0.99
C ILE A 394 6.16 -31.38 2.18
N VAL A 395 7.46 -31.44 1.92
CA VAL A 395 8.50 -31.56 2.94
C VAL A 395 9.45 -30.37 2.82
N GLU A 396 9.73 -29.68 3.91
CA GLU A 396 10.77 -28.64 3.97
C GLU A 396 12.13 -29.30 4.20
N ILE A 397 13.02 -29.23 3.21
CA ILE A 397 14.41 -29.66 3.34
C ILE A 397 15.24 -28.45 3.73
N THR A 398 15.95 -28.55 4.85
CA THR A 398 16.82 -27.51 5.38
C THR A 398 18.28 -27.96 5.31
N VAL A 399 19.17 -27.04 4.90
CA VAL A 399 20.62 -27.18 5.10
C VAL A 399 21.11 -26.07 6.02
N GLN A 400 21.96 -26.42 6.98
CA GLN A 400 22.53 -25.51 7.96
C GLN A 400 24.06 -25.59 7.97
N LYS A 401 24.74 -24.45 8.11
CA LYS A 401 26.18 -24.34 8.36
C LYS A 401 26.44 -23.29 9.44
N GLY A 402 26.69 -23.74 10.67
CA GLY A 402 26.73 -22.83 11.82
C GLY A 402 25.35 -22.18 12.01
N GLU A 403 25.29 -20.85 12.05
CA GLU A 403 24.03 -20.08 12.15
C GLU A 403 23.35 -19.82 10.79
N LEU A 404 23.98 -20.20 9.66
CA LEU A 404 23.46 -19.93 8.32
C LEU A 404 22.60 -21.10 7.82
N THR A 405 21.39 -20.82 7.36
CA THR A 405 20.44 -21.84 6.87
C THR A 405 19.88 -21.49 5.49
N ASP A 406 19.57 -22.51 4.68
CA ASP A 406 18.76 -22.39 3.48
C ASP A 406 17.73 -23.52 3.42
N THR A 407 16.54 -23.23 2.89
CA THR A 407 15.44 -24.21 2.83
C THR A 407 14.87 -24.31 1.41
N LYS A 408 14.40 -25.51 1.06
CA LYS A 408 13.66 -25.80 -0.19
C LYS A 408 12.54 -26.80 0.07
N TRP A 409 11.43 -26.60 -0.64
CA TRP A 409 10.33 -27.55 -0.65
C TRP A 409 10.61 -28.74 -1.56
N MET A 410 10.38 -29.94 -1.04
CA MET A 410 10.30 -31.18 -1.78
C MET A 410 8.82 -31.58 -1.92
N TYR A 411 8.37 -31.75 -3.17
CA TYR A 411 7.03 -32.26 -3.48
C TYR A 411 7.14 -33.75 -3.81
N LEU A 412 6.62 -34.61 -2.94
CA LEU A 412 6.75 -36.07 -3.05
C LEU A 412 5.38 -36.72 -3.23
N THR A 413 5.20 -37.47 -4.31
CA THR A 413 4.00 -38.31 -4.52
C THR A 413 4.35 -39.77 -4.25
N VAL A 414 3.66 -40.41 -3.30
CA VAL A 414 3.80 -41.84 -3.03
C VAL A 414 2.66 -42.59 -3.71
N LEU A 415 3.01 -43.42 -4.69
CA LEU A 415 2.09 -44.20 -5.50
C LEU A 415 1.86 -45.59 -4.89
N ASN A 416 0.62 -46.04 -4.93
CA ASN A 416 0.30 -47.42 -4.59
C ASN A 416 0.73 -48.36 -5.72
N THR A 417 1.54 -49.37 -5.43
CA THR A 417 1.89 -50.39 -6.41
C THR A 417 0.73 -51.37 -6.57
N VAL A 418 -0.01 -51.30 -7.68
CA VAL A 418 -0.89 -52.40 -8.07
C VAL A 418 0.00 -53.54 -8.54
N GLN A 419 0.19 -54.56 -7.71
CA GLN A 419 0.70 -55.84 -8.21
C GLN A 419 -0.35 -56.39 -9.18
N ASN A 420 -0.08 -56.28 -10.48
CA ASN A 420 -0.70 -57.18 -11.44
C ASN A 420 -0.09 -58.56 -11.17
N GLU A 421 -0.75 -59.37 -10.34
CA GLU A 421 -0.53 -60.81 -10.31
C GLU A 421 -0.98 -61.37 -11.68
N GLU A 422 -0.04 -61.91 -12.45
CA GLU A 422 -0.30 -62.74 -13.64
C GLU A 422 -0.89 -64.11 -13.28
#